data_AF-A0A7R9YWK1-F1
#
_entry.id   AF-A0A7R9YWK1-F1
#
_cell.length_a   1.000
_cell.length_b   1.000
_cell.length_c   1.000
_cell.angle_alpha   90.00
_cell.angle_beta   90.00
_cell.angle_gamma   90.00
#
_symmetry.space_group_name_H-M   'P 1'
#
loop_
_entity.id
_entity.type
_entity.pdbx_description
1 polymer ?
#
loop_
_entity_poly.entity_id
_entity_poly.type
_entity_poly.pdbx_seq_one_letter_code
_entity_poly.pdbx_strand_id
1 'polypeptide(L)'
;MTPSVPLPSSSYRLGVRRADLHTLYPPALDGALRRALAQFDSRLPGFAGPSALLHGVETRTSAPVSIERDKSTLQSASLPGLYPCGEGAGYAGGIMSAAVDGLRVGGAAAAALLGVELQGGADGGGDRLAASLAKY
;
A
#
# COMPACT_ATOMS: atom_id res chain seq x y z
N MET A 1 -28.20 3.41 35.72
CA MET A 1 -26.96 3.71 34.94
C MET A 1 -26.06 2.51 35.05
N THR A 2 -25.95 1.70 33.99
CA THR A 2 -25.03 0.54 33.97
C THR A 2 -23.60 1.08 33.91
N PRO A 3 -22.70 0.72 34.83
CA PRO A 3 -21.32 1.19 34.76
C PRO A 3 -20.71 0.68 33.45
N SER A 4 -20.26 1.61 32.60
CA SER A 4 -19.67 1.25 31.33
C SER A 4 -18.37 0.50 31.59
N VAL A 5 -18.30 -0.77 31.19
CA VAL A 5 -17.06 -1.54 31.19
C VAL A 5 -15.96 -0.68 30.54
N PRO A 6 -14.76 -0.56 31.14
CA PRO A 6 -13.68 0.19 30.50
C PRO A 6 -13.34 -0.44 29.14
N LEU A 7 -12.95 0.39 28.16
CA LEU A 7 -12.47 -0.12 26.88
C LEU A 7 -11.15 -0.89 27.09
N PRO A 8 -10.88 -1.94 26.29
CA PRO A 8 -9.55 -2.54 26.24
C PRO A 8 -8.46 -1.50 26.00
N SER A 9 -7.25 -1.76 26.50
CA SER A 9 -6.08 -0.90 26.26
C SER A 9 -5.77 -0.80 24.77
N SER A 10 -5.38 0.39 24.30
CA SER A 10 -4.98 0.63 22.92
C SER A 10 -3.57 1.21 22.85
N SER A 11 -2.82 0.84 21.81
CA SER A 11 -1.53 1.45 21.49
C SER A 11 -1.66 2.82 20.79
N TYR A 12 -2.88 3.21 20.40
CA TYR A 12 -3.14 4.49 19.74
C TYR A 12 -2.99 5.64 20.73
N ARG A 13 -1.97 6.49 20.50
CA ARG A 13 -1.50 7.50 21.46
C ARG A 13 -2.52 8.58 21.82
N LEU A 14 -3.50 8.85 20.95
CA LEU A 14 -4.54 9.84 21.21
C LEU A 14 -5.71 9.28 22.04
N GLY A 15 -5.66 7.99 22.38
CA GLY A 15 -6.72 7.30 23.09
C GLY A 15 -7.92 6.94 22.20
N VAL A 16 -8.84 6.18 22.76
CA VAL A 16 -10.02 5.65 22.06
C VAL A 16 -11.30 6.05 22.77
N ARG A 17 -12.38 6.20 22.00
CA ARG A 17 -13.72 6.50 22.50
C ARG A 17 -14.72 5.56 21.85
N ARG A 18 -15.73 5.14 22.62
CA ARG A 18 -16.86 4.33 22.13
C ARG A 18 -17.60 5.11 21.04
N ALA A 19 -17.89 4.46 19.93
CA ALA A 19 -18.69 4.99 18.83
C ALA A 19 -19.44 3.84 18.15
N ASP A 20 -20.55 4.16 17.49
CA ASP A 20 -21.24 3.20 16.64
C ASP A 20 -20.56 3.13 15.26
N LEU A 21 -19.79 2.06 15.04
CA LEU A 21 -19.02 1.86 13.82
C LEU A 21 -19.89 1.42 12.62
N HIS A 22 -21.14 1.00 12.85
CA HIS A 22 -22.06 0.62 11.77
C HIS A 22 -22.44 1.80 10.87
N THR A 23 -22.20 3.02 11.34
CA THR A 23 -22.49 4.27 10.61
C THR A 23 -21.38 4.70 9.66
N LEU A 24 -20.21 4.04 9.68
CA LEU A 24 -19.02 4.47 8.95
C LEU A 24 -19.02 4.07 7.46
N TYR A 25 -19.74 3.01 7.10
CA TYR A 25 -19.72 2.45 5.76
C TYR A 25 -21.12 2.15 5.24
N PRO A 26 -21.32 2.08 3.90
CA PRO A 26 -22.56 1.58 3.32
C PRO A 26 -22.93 0.18 3.85
N PRO A 27 -24.23 -0.17 3.91
CA PRO A 27 -24.71 -1.44 4.51
C PRO A 27 -24.05 -2.71 3.95
N ALA A 28 -23.67 -2.70 2.67
CA ALA A 28 -22.98 -3.84 2.05
C ALA A 28 -21.60 -4.10 2.68
N LEU A 29 -20.83 -3.04 2.95
CA LEU A 29 -19.51 -3.15 3.58
C LEU A 29 -19.63 -3.46 5.08
N ASP A 30 -20.58 -2.85 5.79
CA ASP A 30 -20.86 -3.19 7.18
C ASP A 30 -21.17 -4.69 7.34
N GLY A 31 -22.09 -5.21 6.50
CA GLY A 31 -22.44 -6.62 6.49
C GLY A 31 -21.24 -7.52 6.16
N ALA A 32 -20.36 -7.11 5.25
CA ALA A 32 -19.15 -7.85 4.90
C ALA A 32 -18.15 -7.91 6.07
N LEU A 33 -17.90 -6.78 6.75
CA LEU A 33 -17.01 -6.70 7.90
C LEU A 33 -17.51 -7.56 9.06
N ARG A 34 -18.82 -7.52 9.36
CA ARG A 34 -19.42 -8.35 10.42
C ARG A 34 -19.23 -9.85 10.15
N ARG A 35 -19.44 -10.30 8.91
CA ARG A 35 -19.22 -11.70 8.52
C ARG A 35 -17.74 -12.07 8.60
N ALA A 36 -16.85 -11.19 8.16
CA ALA A 36 -15.42 -11.42 8.22
C ALA A 36 -14.92 -11.60 9.67
N LEU A 37 -15.35 -10.73 10.59
CA LEU A 37 -15.00 -10.84 12.02
C LEU A 37 -15.46 -12.17 12.62
N ALA A 38 -16.70 -12.60 12.36
CA ALA A 38 -17.21 -13.89 12.84
C ALA A 38 -16.45 -15.08 12.23
N GLN A 39 -16.12 -15.00 10.93
CA GLN A 39 -15.33 -16.03 10.27
C GLN A 39 -13.90 -16.10 10.82
N PHE A 40 -13.27 -14.96 11.10
CA PHE A 40 -11.95 -14.94 11.73
C PHE A 40 -11.99 -15.55 13.13
N ASP A 41 -12.99 -15.23 13.96
CA ASP A 41 -13.12 -15.82 15.29
C ASP A 41 -13.33 -17.34 15.25
N SER A 42 -14.07 -17.85 14.26
CA SER A 42 -14.22 -19.31 14.06
C SER A 42 -12.91 -20.01 13.68
N ARG A 43 -11.98 -19.31 13.03
CA ARG A 43 -10.69 -19.85 12.56
C ARG A 43 -9.56 -19.60 13.58
N LEU A 44 -9.68 -18.53 14.34
CA LEU A 44 -8.73 -18.09 15.34
C LEU A 44 -9.54 -17.70 16.61
N PRO A 45 -9.82 -18.67 17.49
CA PRO A 45 -10.65 -18.45 18.66
C PRO A 45 -10.15 -17.27 19.51
N GLY A 46 -11.05 -16.31 19.79
CA GLY A 46 -10.74 -15.11 20.57
C GLY A 46 -10.37 -13.89 19.72
N PHE A 47 -10.30 -14.01 18.39
CA PHE A 47 -10.06 -12.88 17.48
C PHE A 47 -11.09 -11.76 17.67
N ALA A 48 -12.35 -12.10 17.90
CA ALA A 48 -13.42 -11.14 18.20
C ALA A 48 -13.94 -11.27 19.65
N GLY A 49 -13.06 -11.66 20.58
CA GLY A 49 -13.39 -11.90 21.99
C GLY A 49 -13.57 -10.63 22.84
N PRO A 50 -13.78 -10.77 24.17
CA PRO A 50 -14.10 -9.66 25.08
C PRO A 50 -13.03 -8.56 25.19
N SER A 51 -11.77 -8.88 24.89
CA SER A 51 -10.64 -7.95 24.88
C SER A 51 -10.36 -7.34 23.50
N ALA A 52 -11.08 -7.76 22.45
CA ALA A 52 -10.90 -7.25 21.10
C ALA A 52 -11.34 -5.77 21.02
N LEU A 53 -10.57 -4.98 20.27
CA LEU A 53 -10.84 -3.56 20.06
C LEU A 53 -10.80 -3.26 18.57
N LEU A 54 -11.95 -2.92 18.00
CA LEU A 54 -12.05 -2.45 16.63
C LEU A 54 -11.82 -0.94 16.58
N HIS A 55 -10.79 -0.52 15.87
CA HIS A 55 -10.52 0.88 15.57
C HIS A 55 -11.41 1.36 14.42
N GLY A 56 -11.51 2.68 14.25
CA GLY A 56 -12.31 3.30 13.19
C GLY A 56 -11.77 3.04 11.78
N VAL A 57 -11.96 4.00 10.88
CA VAL A 57 -11.59 3.83 9.46
C VAL A 57 -10.07 3.84 9.25
N GLU A 58 -9.59 2.94 8.38
CA GLU A 58 -8.24 2.96 7.82
C GLU A 58 -8.37 3.32 6.34
N THR A 59 -8.03 4.56 5.97
CA THR A 59 -8.37 5.14 4.66
C THR A 59 -7.21 5.22 3.68
N ARG A 60 -5.99 4.84 4.10
CA ARG A 60 -4.78 5.00 3.30
C ARG A 60 -4.04 3.67 3.13
N THR A 61 -4.74 2.69 2.55
CA THR A 61 -4.17 1.36 2.26
C THR A 61 -3.41 1.31 0.93
N SER A 62 -3.72 2.21 0.00
CA SER A 62 -3.10 2.33 -1.31
C SER A 62 -3.39 3.70 -1.91
N ALA A 63 -2.71 4.07 -2.99
CA ALA A 63 -3.06 5.30 -3.70
C ALA A 63 -4.51 5.26 -4.23
N PRO A 64 -5.25 6.36 -4.10
CA PRO A 64 -6.61 6.47 -4.63
C PRO A 64 -6.64 6.72 -6.15
N VAL A 65 -5.47 6.92 -6.77
CA VAL A 65 -5.29 7.23 -8.19
C VAL A 65 -4.13 6.43 -8.76
N SER A 66 -4.17 6.20 -10.07
CA SER A 66 -3.02 5.70 -10.83
C SER A 66 -2.65 6.73 -11.89
N ILE A 67 -1.41 7.18 -11.89
CA ILE A 67 -0.92 8.16 -12.86
C ILE A 67 -0.40 7.40 -14.07
N GLU A 68 -1.12 7.45 -15.18
CA GLU A 68 -0.80 6.64 -16.36
C GLU A 68 0.63 6.89 -16.88
N ARG A 69 1.37 5.79 -17.04
CA ARG A 69 2.68 5.75 -17.68
C ARG A 69 2.76 4.64 -18.72
N ASP A 70 3.54 4.86 -19.76
CA ASP A 70 3.81 3.85 -20.78
C ASP A 70 4.61 2.68 -20.17
N LYS A 71 4.27 1.45 -20.58
CA LYS A 71 4.84 0.23 -19.96
C LYS A 71 6.30 -0.01 -20.36
N SER A 72 6.72 0.51 -21.51
CA SER A 72 8.06 0.30 -22.05
C SER A 72 9.04 1.38 -21.60
N THR A 73 8.64 2.64 -21.69
CA THR A 73 9.46 3.81 -21.35
C THR A 73 9.34 4.23 -19.89
N LEU A 74 8.26 3.81 -19.21
CA LEU A 74 7.89 4.22 -17.85
C LEU A 74 7.64 5.73 -17.69
N GLN A 75 7.51 6.46 -18.80
CA GLN A 75 7.16 7.88 -18.80
C GLN A 75 5.65 8.08 -18.74
N SER A 76 5.21 9.21 -18.19
CA SER A 76 3.80 9.62 -18.21
C SER A 76 3.26 9.62 -19.64
N ALA A 77 2.07 9.05 -19.82
CA ALA A 77 1.43 8.97 -21.12
C ALA A 77 1.12 10.35 -21.73
N SER A 78 0.96 11.38 -20.89
CA SER A 78 0.59 12.75 -21.31
C SER A 78 1.73 13.77 -21.18
N LEU A 79 2.83 13.43 -20.52
CA LEU A 79 3.94 14.37 -20.29
C LEU A 79 5.30 13.67 -20.43
N PRO A 80 5.95 13.75 -21.60
CA PRO A 80 7.28 13.20 -21.81
C PRO A 80 8.29 13.76 -20.80
N GLY A 81 9.17 12.89 -20.28
CA GLY A 81 10.15 13.23 -19.26
C GLY A 81 9.64 13.22 -17.81
N LEU A 82 8.33 13.08 -17.57
CA LEU A 82 7.77 12.79 -16.24
C LEU A 82 7.71 11.28 -16.02
N TYR A 83 8.12 10.81 -14.84
CA TYR A 83 8.20 9.38 -14.51
C TYR A 83 7.44 9.05 -13.22
N PRO A 84 6.13 8.73 -13.30
CA PRO A 84 5.35 8.31 -12.14
C PRO A 84 5.88 7.00 -11.55
N CYS A 85 6.14 6.96 -10.24
CA CYS A 85 6.67 5.77 -9.56
C CYS A 85 6.16 5.56 -8.14
N GLY A 86 6.29 4.33 -7.66
CA GLY A 86 5.98 3.93 -6.30
C GLY A 86 4.48 3.94 -5.97
N GLU A 87 4.18 3.90 -4.68
CA GLU A 87 2.80 3.80 -4.20
C GLU A 87 1.98 5.03 -4.55
N GLY A 88 2.54 6.23 -4.40
CA GLY A 88 1.84 7.48 -4.70
C GLY A 88 1.39 7.62 -6.15
N ALA A 89 2.06 6.96 -7.10
CA ALA A 89 1.67 6.89 -8.50
C ALA A 89 0.73 5.72 -8.82
N GLY A 90 0.46 4.83 -7.86
CA GLY A 90 -0.38 3.65 -8.03
C GLY A 90 0.34 2.42 -8.60
N TYR A 91 1.68 2.37 -8.57
CA TYR A 91 2.48 1.25 -9.11
C TYR A 91 3.12 0.34 -8.04
N ALA A 92 2.87 0.62 -6.77
CA ALA A 92 3.31 -0.20 -5.65
C ALA A 92 2.29 -0.16 -4.50
N GLY A 93 2.48 -1.03 -3.50
CA GLY A 93 1.60 -1.14 -2.33
C GLY A 93 2.36 -1.47 -1.04
N GLY A 94 3.65 -1.12 -0.98
CA GLY A 94 4.50 -1.37 0.17
C GLY A 94 5.96 -1.05 -0.10
N ILE A 95 6.78 -1.09 0.95
CA ILE A 95 8.19 -0.65 0.91
C ILE A 95 8.97 -1.37 -0.19
N MET A 96 8.89 -2.70 -0.24
CA MET A 96 9.64 -3.50 -1.21
C MET A 96 9.20 -3.26 -2.65
N SER A 97 7.88 -3.23 -2.90
CA SER A 97 7.37 -2.99 -4.25
C SER A 97 7.65 -1.57 -4.72
N ALA A 98 7.60 -0.58 -3.83
CA ALA A 98 7.96 0.80 -4.15
C ALA A 98 9.46 0.94 -4.47
N ALA A 99 10.33 0.25 -3.72
CA ALA A 99 11.76 0.24 -4.00
C ALA A 99 12.08 -0.40 -5.36
N VAL A 100 11.48 -1.55 -5.67
CA VAL A 100 11.65 -2.23 -6.96
C VAL A 100 11.14 -1.37 -8.11
N ASP A 101 9.99 -0.73 -7.96
CA ASP A 101 9.46 0.20 -8.96
C ASP A 101 10.40 1.41 -9.16
N GLY A 102 10.89 1.98 -8.06
CA GLY A 102 11.85 3.09 -8.08
C GLY A 102 13.15 2.75 -8.82
N LEU A 103 13.69 1.54 -8.65
CA LEU A 103 14.88 1.10 -9.39
C LEU A 103 14.62 1.01 -10.90
N ARG A 104 13.47 0.46 -11.30
CA ARG A 104 13.08 0.34 -12.72
C ARG A 104 12.90 1.71 -13.36
N VAL A 105 12.15 2.58 -12.69
CA VAL A 105 11.85 3.93 -13.17
C VAL A 105 13.09 4.81 -13.19
N GLY A 106 13.91 4.76 -12.14
CA GLY A 106 15.19 5.46 -12.08
C GLY A 106 16.14 5.03 -13.20
N GLY A 107 16.21 3.72 -13.48
CA GLY A 107 16.95 3.20 -14.63
C GLY A 107 16.43 3.75 -15.97
N ALA A 108 15.11 3.76 -16.17
CA ALA A 108 14.50 4.27 -17.40
C ALA A 108 14.72 5.78 -17.59
N ALA A 109 14.66 6.55 -16.50
CA ALA A 109 14.97 7.97 -16.52
C ALA A 109 16.44 8.23 -16.86
N ALA A 110 17.37 7.51 -16.22
CA ALA A 110 18.80 7.63 -16.51
C ALA A 110 19.13 7.26 -17.96
N ALA A 111 18.56 6.17 -18.47
CA ALA A 111 18.75 5.72 -19.85
C ALA A 111 18.29 6.76 -20.88
N ALA A 112 17.10 7.34 -20.67
CA ALA A 112 16.58 8.39 -21.53
C ALA A 112 17.44 9.67 -21.50
N LEU A 113 17.96 10.05 -20.34
CA LEU A 113 18.84 11.23 -20.20
C LEU A 113 20.21 11.04 -20.86
N LEU A 114 20.75 9.82 -20.81
CA LEU A 114 22.08 9.49 -21.34
C LEU A 114 22.05 9.02 -22.80
N GLY A 115 20.87 8.82 -23.38
CA GLY A 115 20.72 8.29 -24.75
C GLY A 115 21.20 6.85 -24.89
N VAL A 116 21.10 6.04 -23.84
CA VAL A 116 21.52 4.62 -23.82
C VAL A 116 20.31 3.70 -23.72
N GLU A 117 20.38 2.53 -24.35
CA GLU A 117 19.34 1.51 -24.19
C GLU A 117 19.55 0.71 -22.90
N LEU A 118 18.46 0.47 -22.15
CA LEU A 118 18.48 -0.50 -21.07
C LEU A 118 18.45 -1.90 -21.66
N GLN A 119 19.47 -2.72 -21.39
CA GLN A 119 19.38 -4.16 -21.65
C GLN A 119 18.29 -4.76 -20.76
N GLY A 120 17.21 -5.23 -21.39
CA GLY A 120 16.03 -5.78 -20.73
C GLY A 120 16.37 -7.00 -19.86
N GLY A 121 16.25 -6.84 -18.55
CA GLY A 121 16.26 -7.95 -17.59
C GLY A 121 14.85 -8.36 -17.23
N ALA A 122 14.24 -9.22 -18.06
CA ALA A 122 13.29 -10.18 -17.51
C ALA A 122 14.13 -11.24 -16.76
N ASP A 123 13.70 -11.56 -15.55
CA ASP A 123 14.26 -12.55 -14.63
C ASP A 123 15.42 -12.11 -13.72
N GLY A 124 15.25 -12.46 -12.44
CA GLY A 124 15.89 -11.83 -11.29
C GLY A 124 17.42 -11.87 -11.25
N GLY A 125 18.00 -10.79 -10.75
CA GLY A 125 19.41 -10.73 -10.38
C GLY A 125 19.77 -9.33 -9.90
N GLY A 126 19.69 -9.10 -8.59
CA GLY A 126 20.00 -7.83 -7.92
C GLY A 126 21.47 -7.39 -7.97
N ASP A 127 22.28 -7.97 -8.85
CA ASP A 127 23.75 -7.84 -8.84
C ASP A 127 24.32 -7.06 -10.04
N ARG A 128 23.47 -6.66 -11.00
CA ARG A 128 23.94 -6.10 -12.29
C ARG A 128 23.79 -4.58 -12.45
N LEU A 129 23.02 -3.92 -11.59
CA LEU A 129 22.91 -2.45 -11.61
C LEU A 129 24.20 -1.78 -11.10
N ALA A 130 24.88 -2.39 -10.12
CA ALA A 130 26.15 -1.90 -9.59
C ALA A 130 27.28 -1.94 -10.65
N ALA A 131 27.29 -2.98 -11.50
CA ALA A 131 28.32 -3.15 -12.52
C ALA A 131 28.25 -2.13 -13.67
N SER A 132 27.06 -1.60 -13.97
CA SER A 132 26.89 -0.59 -15.03
C SER A 132 27.21 0.83 -14.57
N LEU A 133 27.10 1.12 -13.27
CA LEU A 133 27.42 2.44 -12.71
C LEU A 133 28.91 2.58 -12.35
N ALA A 134 29.63 1.47 -12.11
CA ALA A 134 31.08 1.48 -11.84
C ALA A 134 31.96 1.80 -13.07
N LYS A 135 31.37 2.17 -14.21
CA LYS A 135 32.07 2.64 -15.41
C LYS A 135 32.11 4.18 -15.53
N TYR A 136 31.57 4.88 -14.55
CA TYR A 136 31.74 6.31 -14.32
C TYR A 136 32.14 6.56 -12.86
#